data_AF-A0A140DKU8-F1
#
_entry.id   AF-A0A140DKU8-F1
#
_cell.length_a   1.000
_cell.length_b   1.000
_cell.length_c   1.000
_cell.angle_alpha   90.00
_cell.angle_beta   90.00
_cell.angle_gamma   90.00
#
_symmetry.space_group_name_H-M   'P 1'
#
loop_
_entity.id
_entity.type
_entity.pdbx_description
1 polymer ?
#
loop_
_entity_poly.entity_id
_entity_poly.type
_entity_poly.pdbx_seq_one_letter_code
_entity_poly.pdbx_strand_id
1 'polypeptide(L)'
;PDGFAYSHTTNRLWRKTRQPYSVLCVGADPNRNWPYQWMQGGASNNPCSETYAGPSPLSEPSTLSLSSFINSLGFQIEAYISFHSYSQMLLLPYGHTTDHLDNYEELMIIGEQAIVDLEKRYG
;
A
#
# COMPACT_ATOMS: atom_id res chain seq x y z
N PRO A 1 -2.95 11.47 6.43
CA PRO A 1 -3.49 12.85 6.50
C PRO A 1 -2.51 13.89 5.95
N ASP A 2 -1.26 13.86 6.39
CA ASP A 2 -0.27 14.91 6.07
C ASP A 2 0.09 14.99 4.58
N GLY A 3 0.35 13.84 3.94
CA GLY A 3 0.64 13.78 2.50
C GLY A 3 -0.51 14.31 1.65
N PHE A 4 -1.76 14.04 2.06
CA PHE A 4 -2.95 14.56 1.40
C PHE A 4 -3.06 16.09 1.56
N ALA A 5 -2.90 16.62 2.77
CA ALA A 5 -2.89 18.07 2.98
C ALA A 5 -1.79 18.77 2.16
N TYR A 6 -0.60 18.15 2.09
CA TYR A 6 0.53 18.64 1.29
C TYR A 6 0.24 18.63 -0.22
N SER A 7 -0.55 17.65 -0.71
CA SER A 7 -0.96 17.64 -2.11
C SER A 7 -1.97 18.73 -2.48
N HIS A 8 -2.68 19.28 -1.50
CA HIS A 8 -3.60 20.40 -1.71
C HIS A 8 -2.93 21.77 -1.57
N THR A 9 -1.79 21.85 -0.88
CA THR A 9 -1.19 23.13 -0.48
C THR A 9 0.17 23.40 -1.11
N THR A 10 0.94 22.38 -1.48
CA THR A 10 2.34 22.57 -1.93
C THR A 10 2.68 21.77 -3.18
N ASN A 11 2.49 20.44 -3.17
CA ASN A 11 2.86 19.60 -4.31
C ASN A 11 1.76 18.60 -4.64
N ARG A 12 0.98 18.90 -5.69
CA ARG A 12 -0.15 18.08 -6.13
C ARG A 12 0.19 16.62 -6.43
N LEU A 13 1.43 16.33 -6.81
CA LEU A 13 1.87 14.97 -7.16
C LEU A 13 2.55 14.23 -6.00
N TRP A 14 2.52 14.79 -4.78
CA TRP A 14 3.08 14.15 -3.61
C TRP A 14 2.36 12.85 -3.26
N ARG A 15 3.11 11.76 -3.03
CA ARG A 15 2.54 10.43 -2.69
C ARG A 15 2.98 9.87 -1.34
N LYS A 16 4.12 10.32 -0.81
CA LYS A 16 4.72 9.76 0.41
C LYS A 16 4.05 10.32 1.68
N THR A 17 4.43 9.79 2.83
CA THR A 17 4.17 10.44 4.13
C THR A 17 4.93 11.77 4.26
N ARG A 18 4.89 12.40 5.44
CA ARG A 18 5.56 13.68 5.71
C ARG A 18 6.62 13.63 6.81
N GLN A 19 7.03 12.44 7.23
CA GLN A 19 8.11 12.26 8.21
C GLN A 19 9.45 12.77 7.65
N PRO A 20 10.15 13.71 8.31
CA PRO A 20 11.44 14.19 7.81
C PRO A 20 12.52 13.13 8.05
N TYR A 21 13.22 12.73 6.98
CA TYR A 21 14.34 11.77 7.06
C TYR A 21 15.71 12.43 6.87
N SER A 22 15.74 13.54 6.16
CA SER A 22 16.91 14.42 6.07
C SER A 22 16.45 15.85 5.77
N VAL A 23 17.41 16.79 5.70
CA VAL A 23 17.14 18.17 5.30
C VAL A 23 16.49 18.27 3.91
N LEU A 24 16.84 17.35 3.00
CA LEU A 24 16.38 17.38 1.61
C LEU A 24 15.22 16.44 1.33
N CYS A 25 15.05 15.38 2.13
CA CYS A 25 14.19 14.25 1.77
C CYS A 25 13.22 13.90 2.89
N VAL A 26 11.94 13.91 2.51
CA VAL A 26 10.80 13.80 3.42
C VAL A 26 9.88 12.68 2.95
N GLY A 27 9.40 11.89 3.91
CA GLY A 27 8.41 10.84 3.74
C GLY A 27 8.99 9.53 3.23
N ALA A 28 8.36 8.43 3.66
CA ALA A 28 8.47 7.11 3.06
C ALA A 28 7.19 6.78 2.28
N ASP A 29 7.29 5.82 1.37
CA ASP A 29 6.14 5.22 0.71
C ASP A 29 5.41 4.30 1.72
N PRO A 30 4.19 4.64 2.17
CA PRO A 30 3.47 3.82 3.13
C PRO A 30 3.11 2.44 2.57
N ASN A 31 3.06 2.25 1.24
CA ASN A 31 2.83 0.95 0.60
C ASN A 31 4.13 0.14 0.36
N ARG A 32 5.25 0.59 0.93
CA ARG A 32 6.52 -0.18 1.01
C ARG A 32 7.03 -0.34 2.43
N ASN A 33 6.30 0.21 3.41
CA ASN A 33 6.72 0.30 4.81
C ASN A 33 6.10 -0.82 5.69
N TRP A 34 5.51 -1.86 5.10
CA TRP A 34 4.93 -2.99 5.83
C TRP A 34 6.00 -4.04 6.19
N PRO A 35 5.81 -4.82 7.29
CA PRO A 35 6.80 -5.78 7.76
C PRO A 35 6.89 -7.04 6.91
N TYR A 36 5.86 -7.34 6.11
CA TYR A 36 5.84 -8.53 5.27
C TYR A 36 6.77 -8.35 4.07
N GLN A 37 7.81 -9.18 4.01
CA GLN A 37 8.77 -9.21 2.90
C GLN A 37 9.38 -7.83 2.59
N TRP A 38 9.66 -7.07 3.65
CA TRP A 38 10.18 -5.72 3.57
C TRP A 38 11.52 -5.69 2.81
N MET A 39 11.66 -4.75 1.86
CA MET A 39 12.83 -4.59 1.02
C MET A 39 13.21 -5.80 0.12
N GLN A 40 12.28 -6.73 -0.12
CA GLN A 40 12.50 -7.88 -1.02
C GLN A 40 12.18 -7.62 -2.51
N GLY A 41 11.65 -6.44 -2.84
CA GLY A 41 11.37 -6.08 -4.23
C GLY A 41 10.58 -4.78 -4.36
N GLY A 42 10.77 -4.05 -5.46
CA GLY A 42 9.96 -2.87 -5.80
C GLY A 42 10.06 -1.68 -4.83
N ALA A 43 11.06 -1.66 -3.94
CA ALA A 43 11.28 -0.64 -2.91
C ALA A 43 12.71 -0.07 -2.98
N SER A 44 12.92 1.09 -2.38
CA SER A 44 14.23 1.77 -2.33
C SER A 44 14.66 2.05 -0.90
N ASN A 45 15.96 2.01 -0.64
CA ASN A 45 16.59 2.47 0.61
C ASN A 45 17.06 3.93 0.54
N ASN A 46 16.90 4.61 -0.59
CA ASN A 46 17.26 6.03 -0.73
C ASN A 46 16.10 6.90 -0.20
N PRO A 47 16.30 7.73 0.86
CA PRO A 47 15.26 8.59 1.43
C PRO A 47 14.58 9.55 0.44
N CYS A 48 15.29 9.89 -0.63
CA CYS A 48 14.81 10.81 -1.67
C CYS A 48 14.01 10.10 -2.77
N SER A 49 14.03 8.77 -2.80
CA SER A 49 13.22 8.00 -3.74
C SER A 49 11.74 8.17 -3.43
N GLU A 50 10.93 8.16 -4.50
CA GLU A 50 9.48 8.05 -4.37
C GLU A 50 9.09 6.71 -3.74
N THR A 51 9.83 5.63 -3.97
CA THR A 51 9.60 4.27 -3.43
C THR A 51 10.40 3.98 -2.15
N TYR A 52 10.85 5.02 -1.44
CA TYR A 52 11.59 4.85 -0.20
C TYR A 52 10.78 4.06 0.83
N ALA A 53 11.31 2.93 1.32
CA ALA A 53 10.59 2.02 2.20
C ALA A 53 10.60 2.44 3.68
N GLY A 54 11.30 3.52 4.04
CA GLY A 54 11.59 3.89 5.42
C GLY A 54 12.90 3.28 5.93
N PRO A 55 13.39 3.68 7.11
CA PRO A 55 14.60 3.12 7.73
C PRO A 55 14.38 1.71 8.30
N SER A 56 13.13 1.34 8.57
CA SER A 56 12.72 0.02 9.07
C SER A 56 11.27 -0.23 8.67
N PRO A 57 10.79 -1.48 8.71
CA PRO A 57 9.36 -1.72 8.59
C PRO A 57 8.59 -1.02 9.71
N LEU A 58 7.38 -0.57 9.41
CA LEU A 58 6.49 0.17 10.31
C LEU A 58 7.12 1.43 10.93
N SER A 59 8.09 2.04 10.25
CA SER A 59 8.72 3.29 10.70
C SER A 59 7.80 4.51 10.56
N GLU A 60 6.74 4.43 9.74
CA GLU A 60 5.76 5.50 9.60
C GLU A 60 4.65 5.37 10.65
N PRO A 61 4.33 6.43 11.41
CA PRO A 61 3.26 6.39 12.40
C PRO A 61 1.92 5.92 11.84
N SER A 62 1.61 6.26 10.59
CA SER A 62 0.36 5.84 9.94
C SER A 62 0.30 4.34 9.66
N THR A 63 1.40 3.72 9.21
CA THR A 63 1.44 2.27 8.93
C THR A 63 1.52 1.50 10.24
N LEU A 64 2.29 1.97 11.22
CA LEU A 64 2.34 1.40 12.56
C LEU A 64 0.95 1.39 13.23
N SER A 65 0.23 2.51 13.17
CA SER A 65 -1.12 2.63 13.74
C SER A 65 -2.11 1.68 13.07
N LEU A 66 -2.10 1.58 11.74
CA LEU A 66 -3.00 0.69 11.01
C LEU A 66 -2.65 -0.79 11.27
N SER A 67 -1.36 -1.13 11.28
CA SER A 67 -0.90 -2.49 11.62
C SER A 67 -1.31 -2.89 13.03
N SER A 68 -1.18 -1.98 14.00
CA SER A 68 -1.60 -2.21 15.39
C SER A 68 -3.11 -2.42 15.51
N PHE A 69 -3.90 -1.64 14.78
CA PHE A 69 -5.36 -1.80 14.74
C PHE A 69 -5.76 -3.15 14.14
N ILE A 70 -5.20 -3.52 12.98
CA ILE A 70 -5.45 -4.81 12.33
C ILE A 70 -5.09 -5.96 13.27
N ASN A 71 -3.93 -5.90 13.92
CA ASN A 71 -3.50 -6.91 14.88
C ASN A 71 -4.44 -6.99 16.10
N SER A 72 -5.02 -5.87 16.54
CA SER A 72 -5.97 -5.86 17.66
C SER A 72 -7.30 -6.55 17.36
N LEU A 73 -7.68 -6.62 16.08
CA LEU A 73 -8.87 -7.34 15.63
C LEU A 73 -8.62 -8.86 15.53
N GLY A 74 -7.36 -9.26 15.29
CA GLY A 74 -6.96 -10.65 15.16
C GLY A 74 -7.73 -11.34 14.01
N PHE A 75 -8.33 -12.49 14.31
CA PHE A 75 -9.08 -13.29 13.33
C PHE A 75 -10.51 -12.78 13.05
N GLN A 76 -10.88 -11.59 13.52
CA GLN A 76 -12.19 -11.00 13.21
C GLN A 76 -12.23 -10.28 11.86
N ILE A 77 -11.07 -10.12 11.20
CA ILE A 77 -10.98 -9.52 9.87
C ILE A 77 -11.16 -10.63 8.82
N GLU A 78 -12.29 -10.60 8.12
CA GLU A 78 -12.58 -11.55 7.03
C GLU A 78 -12.05 -11.07 5.68
N ALA A 79 -11.90 -9.75 5.48
CA ALA A 79 -11.41 -9.17 4.23
C ALA A 79 -10.62 -7.87 4.46
N TYR A 80 -9.58 -7.67 3.65
CA TYR A 80 -8.81 -6.42 3.59
C TYR A 80 -8.73 -5.92 2.15
N ILE A 81 -9.23 -4.70 1.91
CA ILE A 81 -9.25 -4.06 0.59
C ILE A 81 -8.54 -2.71 0.71
N SER A 82 -7.46 -2.51 -0.05
CA SER A 82 -6.74 -1.23 -0.14
C SER A 82 -6.98 -0.57 -1.50
N PHE A 83 -7.53 0.65 -1.48
CA PHE A 83 -7.83 1.40 -2.70
C PHE A 83 -6.66 2.27 -3.14
N HIS A 84 -6.31 2.17 -4.42
CA HIS A 84 -5.30 2.98 -5.09
C HIS A 84 -5.80 3.43 -6.46
N SER A 85 -5.09 4.40 -7.06
CA SER A 85 -5.30 4.82 -8.44
C SER A 85 -3.96 5.18 -9.08
N TYR A 86 -3.81 5.11 -10.41
CA TYR A 86 -4.80 4.74 -11.44
C TYR A 86 -4.58 3.30 -11.93
N SER A 87 -5.03 3.01 -13.17
CA SER A 87 -4.79 1.80 -13.97
C SER A 87 -5.94 0.80 -14.07
N GLN A 88 -7.06 0.99 -13.36
CA GLN A 88 -8.24 0.10 -13.45
C GLN A 88 -7.90 -1.38 -13.21
N MET A 89 -7.17 -1.66 -12.12
CA MET A 89 -6.77 -3.02 -11.76
C MET A 89 -7.34 -3.44 -10.40
N LEU A 90 -7.81 -4.68 -10.34
CA LEU A 90 -8.02 -5.40 -9.09
C LEU A 90 -6.83 -6.35 -8.90
N LEU A 91 -6.09 -6.20 -7.80
CA LEU A 91 -4.85 -6.93 -7.56
C LEU A 91 -5.02 -7.88 -6.38
N LEU A 92 -4.46 -9.08 -6.54
CA LEU A 92 -4.35 -10.08 -5.48
C LEU A 92 -2.88 -10.19 -5.03
N PRO A 93 -2.60 -10.65 -3.81
CA PRO A 93 -1.25 -11.02 -3.41
C PRO A 93 -0.68 -12.14 -4.31
N TYR A 94 0.64 -12.25 -4.46
CA TYR A 94 1.68 -11.44 -3.82
C TYR A 94 2.26 -10.37 -4.75
N GLY A 95 2.78 -9.29 -4.16
CA GLY A 95 3.53 -8.26 -4.89
C GLY A 95 5.05 -8.43 -4.90
N HIS A 96 5.59 -9.35 -4.11
CA HIS A 96 7.05 -9.53 -3.91
C HIS A 96 7.63 -10.77 -4.57
N THR A 97 6.78 -11.71 -5.02
CA THR A 97 7.15 -12.99 -5.66
C THR A 97 6.17 -13.28 -6.79
N THR A 98 6.52 -14.23 -7.66
CA THR A 98 5.63 -14.80 -8.68
C THR A 98 4.80 -15.98 -8.16
N ASP A 99 5.03 -16.43 -6.92
CA ASP A 99 4.25 -17.50 -6.32
C ASP A 99 2.80 -17.08 -6.05
N HIS A 100 1.90 -18.06 -6.07
CA HIS A 100 0.48 -17.85 -5.81
C HIS A 100 0.12 -18.05 -4.33
N LEU A 101 -1.05 -17.52 -3.94
CA LEU A 101 -1.70 -17.87 -2.68
C LEU A 101 -2.23 -19.31 -2.72
N ASP A 102 -2.33 -19.96 -1.56
CA ASP A 102 -2.91 -21.30 -1.45
C ASP A 102 -4.36 -21.36 -1.96
N ASN A 103 -5.11 -20.27 -1.79
CA ASN A 103 -6.49 -20.10 -2.28
C ASN A 103 -6.59 -19.19 -3.51
N TYR A 104 -5.54 -19.10 -4.33
CA TYR A 104 -5.47 -18.21 -5.50
C TYR A 104 -6.67 -18.37 -6.45
N GLU A 105 -7.05 -19.61 -6.79
CA GLU A 105 -8.17 -19.87 -7.71
C GLU A 105 -9.51 -19.33 -7.20
N GLU A 106 -9.76 -19.44 -5.89
CA GLU A 106 -10.98 -18.89 -5.27
C GLU A 106 -11.02 -17.36 -5.36
N LEU A 107 -9.88 -16.71 -5.07
CA LEU A 107 -9.77 -15.25 -5.16
C LEU A 107 -9.85 -14.74 -6.60
N MET A 108 -9.35 -15.51 -7.58
CA MET A 108 -9.50 -15.18 -8.99
C MET A 108 -10.97 -15.18 -9.41
N ILE A 109 -11.74 -16.22 -9.05
CA ILE A 109 -13.19 -16.27 -9.32
C ILE A 109 -13.92 -15.06 -8.71
N ILE A 110 -13.61 -14.74 -7.44
CA ILE A 110 -14.19 -13.58 -6.75
C ILE A 110 -13.81 -12.28 -7.47
N GLY A 111 -12.53 -12.14 -7.85
CA GLY A 111 -12.02 -10.94 -8.51
C GLY A 111 -12.60 -10.72 -9.89
N GLU A 112 -12.70 -11.77 -10.70
CA GLU A 112 -13.33 -11.74 -12.03
C GLU A 112 -14.80 -11.35 -11.94
N GLN A 113 -15.55 -11.95 -11.01
CA GLN A 113 -16.95 -11.60 -10.79
C GLN A 113 -17.11 -10.14 -10.36
N ALA A 114 -16.23 -9.65 -9.47
CA ALA A 114 -16.24 -8.26 -9.02
C ALA A 114 -15.97 -7.27 -10.16
N ILE A 115 -15.04 -7.58 -11.08
CA ILE A 115 -14.77 -6.77 -12.27
C ILE A 115 -15.98 -6.74 -13.20
N VAL A 116 -16.58 -7.90 -13.49
CA VAL A 116 -17.78 -8.00 -14.33
C VAL A 116 -18.93 -7.17 -13.74
N ASP A 117 -19.12 -7.21 -12.43
CA ASP A 117 -20.18 -6.44 -11.77
C ASP A 117 -19.90 -4.93 -11.76
N LEU A 118 -18.63 -4.53 -11.65
CA LEU A 118 -18.22 -3.13 -11.72
C LEU A 118 -18.44 -2.55 -13.12
N GLU A 119 -18.10 -3.30 -14.17
CA GLU A 119 -18.24 -2.92 -15.58
C GLU A 119 -19.70 -2.65 -15.96
N LYS A 120 -20.67 -3.36 -15.38
CA LYS A 120 -22.11 -3.19 -15.66
C LYS A 120 -22.62 -1.76 -15.52
N ARG A 121 -21.96 -0.92 -14.70
CA ARG A 121 -22.44 0.43 -14.44
C ARG A 121 -22.01 1.42 -15.53
N TYR A 122 -20.76 1.37 -15.98
CA TYR A 122 -20.16 2.41 -16.84
C TYR A 122 -19.22 1.89 -17.93
N GLY A 123 -19.13 0.57 -18.15
CA GLY A 123 -18.07 -0.06 -18.95
C GLY A 123 -16.76 -0.14 -18.18
#